data_AF-A0A9D4K3I5-F1
#
_entry.id   AF-A0A9D4K3I5-F1
#
_cell.length_a   1.000
_cell.length_b   1.000
_cell.length_c   1.000
_cell.angle_alpha   90.00
_cell.angle_beta   90.00
_cell.angle_gamma   90.00
#
_symmetry.space_group_name_H-M   'P 1'
#
loop_
_entity.id
_entity.type
_entity.pdbx_description
1 polymer ?
#
loop_
_entity_poly.entity_id
_entity_poly.type
_entity_poly.pdbx_seq_one_letter_code
_entity_poly.pdbx_strand_id
1 'polypeptide(L)' 'MVRKRWKELDGTEYRVFEQFPPEVVMRRRQLVPKMKEARRLGKRAYLAYDTLYIDGNPVRA' A
#
# COMPACT_ATOMS: atom_id res chain seq x y z
N MET A 1 -18.80 -8.37 -0.29
CA MET A 1 -17.35 -8.06 -0.16
C MET A 1 -17.17 -6.57 -0.38
N VAL A 2 -16.67 -5.83 0.62
CA VAL A 2 -16.58 -4.35 0.60
C VAL A 2 -15.84 -3.80 -0.63
N ARG A 3 -14.84 -4.55 -1.14
CA ARG A 3 -14.12 -4.24 -2.39
C ARG A 3 -14.97 -4.30 -3.67
N LYS A 4 -16.18 -4.88 -3.69
CA LYS A 4 -16.96 -4.93 -4.95
C LYS A 4 -17.57 -3.58 -5.33
N ARG A 5 -17.74 -2.67 -4.35
CA ARG A 5 -18.43 -1.38 -4.53
C ARG A 5 -17.55 -0.16 -4.32
N TRP A 6 -16.24 -0.31 -4.12
CA TRP A 6 -15.36 0.85 -3.86
C TRP A 6 -15.38 1.88 -5.01
N LYS A 7 -15.69 1.46 -6.24
CA LYS A 7 -15.87 2.35 -7.39
C LYS A 7 -17.03 3.34 -7.21
N GLU A 8 -18.01 3.01 -6.37
CA GLU A 8 -19.14 3.91 -6.03
C GLU A 8 -18.68 5.07 -5.13
N LEU A 9 -17.47 4.99 -4.55
CA LEU A 9 -16.88 6.04 -3.71
C LEU A 9 -15.90 6.94 -4.49
N ASP A 10 -15.75 6.73 -5.81
CA ASP A 10 -14.89 7.56 -6.65
C ASP A 10 -15.42 9.01 -6.69
N GLY A 11 -14.53 9.98 -6.51
CA GLY A 11 -14.90 11.39 -6.37
C GLY A 11 -15.40 11.83 -4.97
N THR A 12 -15.52 10.91 -4.00
CA THR A 12 -15.83 11.25 -2.60
C THR A 12 -14.57 11.38 -1.75
N GLU A 13 -14.70 11.96 -0.56
CA GLU A 13 -13.61 11.99 0.43
C GLU A 13 -13.34 10.63 1.10
N TYR A 14 -14.26 9.68 0.96
CA TYR A 14 -14.17 8.38 1.59
C TYR A 14 -13.20 7.46 0.87
N ARG A 15 -12.38 6.75 1.65
CA ARG A 15 -11.43 5.76 1.15
C ARG A 15 -11.62 4.43 1.84
N VAL A 16 -11.58 3.36 1.05
CA VAL A 16 -11.64 2.00 1.57
C VAL A 16 -10.23 1.51 1.84
N PHE A 17 -9.94 1.20 3.10
CA PHE A 17 -8.70 0.55 3.50
C PHE A 17 -8.99 -0.87 3.99
N GLU A 18 -8.02 -1.75 3.80
CA GLU A 18 -8.06 -3.06 4.43
C GLU A 18 -7.63 -2.97 5.88
N GLN A 19 -8.42 -3.62 6.74
CA GLN A 19 -8.05 -3.85 8.12
C GLN A 19 -7.07 -5.02 8.14
N PHE A 20 -5.83 -4.74 8.50
CA PHE A 20 -4.81 -5.76 8.69
C PHE A 20 -4.56 -5.98 10.18
N PRO A 21 -4.09 -7.18 10.56
CA PRO A 21 -3.58 -7.43 11.91
C PRO A 21 -2.50 -6.39 12.31
N PRO A 22 -2.37 -6.05 13.61
CA PRO A 22 -1.42 -5.04 14.08
C PRO A 22 0.02 -5.24 13.58
N GLU A 23 0.50 -6.48 13.53
CA GLU A 23 1.84 -6.86 13.08
C GLU A 23 2.08 -6.48 11.61
N VAL A 24 1.08 -6.63 10.75
CA VAL A 24 1.14 -6.24 9.34
C VAL A 24 1.15 -4.72 9.23
N VAL A 25 0.33 -4.02 10.02
CA VAL A 25 0.31 -2.55 10.06
C VAL A 25 1.67 -2.01 10.48
N MET A 26 2.31 -2.61 11.49
CA MET A 26 3.64 -2.22 11.94
C MET A 26 4.70 -2.38 10.85
N ARG A 27 4.74 -3.53 10.16
CA ARG A 27 5.65 -3.77 9.02
C ARG A 27 5.42 -2.76 7.90
N ARG A 28 4.16 -2.50 7.55
CA ARG A 28 3.81 -1.51 6.53
C ARG A 28 4.32 -0.12 6.90
N ARG A 29 4.20 0.32 8.15
CA ARG A 29 4.70 1.62 8.62
C ARG A 29 6.20 1.78 8.37
N GLN A 30 6.99 0.72 8.55
CA GLN A 30 8.44 0.72 8.28
C GLN A 30 8.77 0.80 6.78
N LEU A 31 7.91 0.23 5.92
CA LEU A 31 8.12 0.19 4.47
C LEU A 31 7.61 1.44 3.74
N VAL A 32 6.63 2.18 4.30
CA VAL A 32 6.05 3.38 3.68
C VAL A 32 7.10 4.44 3.31
N PRO A 33 8.10 4.78 4.15
CA PRO A 33 9.16 5.71 3.77
C PRO A 33 9.95 5.24 2.55
N LYS A 34 10.38 3.97 2.52
CA LYS A 34 11.10 3.36 1.38
C LYS A 34 10.25 3.42 0.10
N MET A 35 8.94 3.14 0.21
CA MET A 35 8.00 3.25 -0.91
C MET A 35 7.88 4.68 -1.44
N LYS A 36 7.75 5.68 -0.56
CA LYS A 36 7.65 7.09 -0.94
C LYS A 36 8.92 7.55 -1.65
N GLU A 37 10.09 7.15 -1.15
CA GLU A 37 11.37 7.48 -1.77
C GLU A 37 11.51 6.85 -3.16
N ALA A 38 11.16 5.57 -3.29
CA ALA A 38 11.18 4.89 -4.59
C ALA A 38 10.28 5.59 -5.63
N ARG A 39 9.08 6.02 -5.22
CA ARG A 39 8.17 6.80 -6.08
C ARG A 39 8.75 8.16 -6.46
N ARG A 40 9.42 8.84 -5.52
CA ARG A 40 10.11 10.11 -5.77
C ARG A 40 11.20 9.98 -6.83
N LEU A 41 11.86 8.81 -6.87
CA LEU A 41 12.86 8.45 -7.87
C LEU A 41 12.26 7.93 -9.19
N GLY A 42 10.94 8.04 -9.40
CA GLY A 42 10.27 7.60 -10.62
C GLY A 42 10.02 6.10 -10.73
N LYS A 43 10.28 5.32 -9.68
CA LYS A 43 10.09 3.86 -9.69
C LYS A 43 8.64 3.47 -9.41
N ARG A 44 8.21 2.34 -9.95
CA ARG A 44 6.88 1.77 -9.68
C ARG A 44 6.91 1.04 -8.34
N ALA A 45 6.50 1.72 -7.26
CA ALA A 45 6.49 1.14 -5.93
C ALA A 45 5.08 1.00 -5.31
N TYR A 46 4.76 -0.17 -4.76
CA TYR A 46 3.48 -0.46 -4.09
C TYR A 46 3.62 -1.49 -2.95
N LEU A 47 2.73 -1.39 -1.96
CA LEU A 47 2.64 -2.34 -0.86
C LEU A 47 1.51 -3.34 -1.12
N ALA A 48 1.83 -4.63 -1.09
CA ALA A 48 0.85 -5.71 -1.06
C ALA A 48 1.00 -6.48 0.26
N TYR A 49 -0.06 -6.54 1.06
CA TYR A 49 -0.01 -7.08 2.42
C TYR A 49 1.10 -6.43 3.27
N ASP A 50 2.17 -7.14 3.61
CA ASP A 50 3.34 -6.66 4.36
C ASP A 50 4.61 -6.52 3.50
N THR A 51 4.51 -6.67 2.18
CA THR A 51 5.64 -6.66 1.25
C THR A 51 5.63 -5.43 0.37
N LEU A 52 6.77 -4.74 0.29
CA LEU A 52 7.00 -3.64 -0.66
C LEU A 52 7.51 -4.22 -1.97
N TYR A 53 6.94 -3.79 -3.09
CA TYR A 53 7.45 -4.09 -4.42
C TYR A 53 8.00 -2.80 -5.04
N ILE A 54 9.18 -2.86 -5.64
CA ILE A 54 9.78 -1.78 -6.44
C ILE A 54 10.10 -2.35 -7.82
N ASP A 55 9.51 -1.77 -8.86
CA ASP A 55 9.64 -2.22 -10.26
C ASP A 55 9.32 -3.72 -10.41
N GLY A 56 8.33 -4.19 -9.64
CA GLY A 56 7.90 -5.59 -9.62
C GLY A 56 8.72 -6.52 -8.70
N ASN A 57 9.84 -6.05 -8.15
CA ASN A 57 10.70 -6.87 -7.30
C ASN A 57 10.38 -6.66 -5.80
N PRO A 58 10.26 -7.75 -5.02
CA PRO A 58 9.99 -7.64 -3.59
C PRO A 58 11.20 -7.09 -2.84
N VAL A 59 10.97 -6.04 -2.07
CA VAL A 59 11.90 -5.44 -1.11
C VAL A 59 11.45 -5.84 0.27
N ARG A 60 12.19 -6.76 0.87
CA ARG A 60 11.99 -7.15 2.27
C ARG A 60 12.66 -6.11 3.18
N ALA A 61 12.06 -5.89 4.35
CA ALA A 61 12.49 -4.88 5.32
C ALA A 61 13.92 -5.14 5.78
#